data_AF-A0A7W8IPH9-F1
#
_entry.id   AF-A0A7W8IPH9-F1
#
_cell.length_a   1.000
_cell.length_b   1.000
_cell.length_c   1.000
_cell.angle_alpha   90.00
_cell.angle_beta   90.00
_cell.angle_gamma   90.00
#
_symmetry.space_group_name_H-M   'P 1'
#
loop_
_entity.id
_entity.type
_entity.pdbx_description
1 polymer ?
#
loop_
_entity_poly.entity_id
_entity_poly.type
_entity_poly.pdbx_seq_one_letter_code
_entity_poly.pdbx_strand_id
1 'polypeptide(L)'
;MTNQDVLKQLQENPPKLIGGYKKQGWAIKVLEKISNDDIEEEGNGLITAKAVLEAKDETYYPAFLTLDISEKGKIVGLYLLAENREQFDLIPFELAKPFLKKQESDLLPFRYRTLAKIEGDEQQTNWPDFT
;
A
#
# COMPACT_ATOMS: atom_id res chain seq x y z
N MET A 1 1.99 -11.17 20.81
CA MET A 1 0.91 -10.21 20.58
C MET A 1 0.06 -10.79 19.45
N THR A 2 -1.24 -10.96 19.63
CA THR A 2 -2.12 -11.55 18.60
C THR A 2 -2.70 -10.46 17.70
N ASN A 3 -3.14 -10.81 16.48
CA ASN A 3 -3.85 -9.86 15.60
C ASN A 3 -5.10 -9.24 16.27
N GLN A 4 -5.72 -9.96 17.23
CA GLN A 4 -6.85 -9.44 18.00
C GLN A 4 -6.44 -8.33 18.97
N ASP A 5 -5.24 -8.41 19.55
CA ASP A 5 -4.73 -7.39 20.46
C ASP A 5 -4.42 -6.09 19.70
N VAL A 6 -3.82 -6.22 18.50
CA VAL A 6 -3.54 -5.09 17.60
C VAL A 6 -4.85 -4.44 17.13
N LEU A 7 -5.85 -5.23 16.75
CA LEU A 7 -7.14 -4.70 16.32
C LEU A 7 -7.84 -3.93 17.44
N LYS A 8 -7.79 -4.41 18.69
CA LYS A 8 -8.34 -3.69 19.84
C LYS A 8 -7.66 -2.33 20.05
N GLN A 9 -6.34 -2.28 19.97
CA GLN A 9 -5.59 -1.03 20.08
C GLN A 9 -5.98 -0.02 18.99
N LEU A 10 -6.13 -0.49 17.75
CA LEU A 10 -6.60 0.34 16.63
C LEU A 10 -8.07 0.78 16.80
N GLN A 11 -8.92 0.03 17.49
CA GLN A 11 -10.29 0.45 17.79
C GLN A 11 -10.33 1.52 18.87
N GLU A 12 -9.49 1.41 19.89
CA GLU A 12 -9.36 2.41 20.97
C GLU A 12 -8.77 3.72 20.44
N ASN A 13 -7.80 3.63 19.52
CA ASN A 13 -7.17 4.77 18.87
C ASN A 13 -7.17 4.57 17.34
N PRO A 14 -8.27 4.91 16.65
CA PRO A 14 -8.40 4.73 15.21
C PRO A 14 -7.25 5.37 14.43
N PRO A 15 -6.56 4.61 13.57
CA PRO A 15 -5.47 5.16 12.77
C PRO A 15 -6.02 6.19 11.79
N LYS A 16 -5.27 7.28 11.61
CA LYS A 16 -5.57 8.25 10.55
C LYS A 16 -4.98 7.75 9.23
N LEU A 17 -5.71 6.85 8.58
CA LEU A 17 -5.30 6.29 7.29
C LEU A 17 -5.17 7.38 6.23
N ILE A 18 -4.13 7.27 5.42
CA ILE A 18 -3.80 8.19 4.34
C ILE A 18 -4.24 7.58 3.01
N GLY A 19 -4.99 8.35 2.22
CA GLY A 19 -5.44 7.92 0.90
C GLY A 19 -6.85 8.39 0.57
N GLY A 20 -7.50 7.68 -0.33
CA GLY A 20 -8.82 8.08 -0.86
C GLY A 20 -8.74 9.34 -1.73
N TYR A 21 -7.57 9.62 -2.30
CA TYR A 21 -7.34 10.82 -3.10
C TYR A 21 -8.05 10.72 -4.45
N LYS A 22 -8.53 11.85 -4.97
CA LYS A 22 -9.09 11.92 -6.33
C LYS A 22 -8.03 12.07 -7.43
N LYS A 23 -6.78 12.36 -7.06
CA LYS A 23 -5.67 12.41 -8.02
C LYS A 23 -4.50 11.58 -7.50
N GLN A 24 -4.01 10.69 -8.34
CA GLN A 24 -2.83 9.86 -8.11
C GLN A 24 -1.62 10.64 -7.60
N GLY A 25 -1.36 11.84 -8.14
CA GLY A 25 -0.22 12.66 -7.73
C GLY A 25 -0.17 13.01 -6.23
N TRP A 26 -1.31 13.00 -5.54
CA TRP A 26 -1.33 13.17 -4.08
C TRP A 26 -0.83 11.94 -3.33
N ALA A 27 -1.17 10.73 -3.81
CA ALA A 27 -0.62 9.50 -3.26
C ALA A 27 0.91 9.42 -3.49
N ILE A 28 1.37 9.80 -4.68
CA ILE A 28 2.81 9.85 -5.00
C ILE A 28 3.54 10.83 -4.06
N LYS A 29 3.03 12.05 -3.88
CA LYS A 29 3.63 13.05 -2.97
C LYS A 29 3.71 12.61 -1.51
N VAL A 30 2.86 11.68 -1.06
CA VAL A 30 2.98 11.08 0.27
C VAL A 30 4.18 10.14 0.29
N LEU A 31 4.31 9.28 -0.71
CA LEU A 31 5.38 8.30 -0.83
C LEU A 31 6.76 8.94 -1.02
N GLU A 32 6.83 10.06 -1.73
CA GLU A 32 8.05 10.87 -1.89
C GLU A 32 8.57 11.50 -0.57
N LYS A 33 7.69 11.68 0.42
CA LYS A 33 8.08 12.20 1.74
C LYS A 33 8.69 11.12 2.64
N ILE A 34 8.56 9.86 2.26
CA ILE A 34 9.07 8.73 3.03
C ILE A 34 10.50 8.49 2.56
N SER A 35 11.44 8.59 3.50
CA SER A 35 12.88 8.52 3.24
C SER A 35 13.40 7.15 2.82
N ASN A 36 12.60 6.10 3.00
CA ASN A 36 12.91 4.75 2.52
C ASN A 36 13.14 4.72 1.01
N ASP A 37 13.86 3.70 0.54
CA ASP A 37 14.02 3.48 -0.89
C ASP A 37 12.68 3.07 -1.53
N ASP A 38 12.52 3.31 -2.82
CA ASP A 38 11.28 2.94 -3.52
C ASP A 38 11.10 1.42 -3.63
N ILE A 39 12.21 0.67 -3.55
CA ILE A 39 12.27 -0.79 -3.47
C ILE A 39 13.32 -1.16 -2.42
N GLU A 40 12.98 -2.07 -1.52
CA GLU A 40 13.88 -2.65 -0.51
C GLU A 40 13.87 -4.17 -0.65
N GLU A 41 15.04 -4.81 -0.62
CA GLU A 41 15.16 -6.27 -0.60
C GLU A 41 15.00 -6.81 0.83
N GLU A 42 14.04 -7.71 1.01
CA GLU A 42 13.78 -8.37 2.31
C GLU A 42 14.56 -9.70 2.45
N GLY A 43 15.18 -10.14 1.35
CA GLY A 43 15.84 -11.45 1.23
C GLY A 43 14.88 -12.56 0.78
N ASN A 44 15.43 -13.71 0.41
CA ASN A 44 14.69 -14.89 -0.04
C ASN A 44 13.74 -14.66 -1.24
N GLY A 45 14.07 -13.71 -2.12
CA GLY A 45 13.23 -13.38 -3.28
C GLY A 45 12.03 -12.50 -2.96
N LEU A 46 11.93 -12.00 -1.71
CA LEU A 46 10.93 -11.01 -1.31
C LEU A 46 11.48 -9.60 -1.48
N ILE A 47 10.64 -8.73 -2.01
CA ILE A 47 10.90 -7.30 -2.08
C ILE A 47 9.73 -6.53 -1.48
N THR A 48 10.02 -5.39 -0.90
CA THR A 48 9.01 -4.41 -0.48
C THR A 48 9.14 -3.18 -1.37
N ALA A 49 8.03 -2.69 -1.91
CA ALA A 49 8.03 -1.56 -2.82
C ALA A 49 6.95 -0.53 -2.45
N LYS A 50 7.31 0.75 -2.60
CA LYS A 50 6.33 1.83 -2.57
C LYS A 50 5.40 1.71 -3.77
N ALA A 51 4.11 1.81 -3.52
CA ALA A 51 3.08 1.65 -4.54
C ALA A 51 1.93 2.63 -4.36
N VAL A 52 1.28 2.96 -5.48
CA VAL A 52 -0.04 3.58 -5.47
C VAL A 52 -1.06 2.52 -5.84
N LEU A 53 -2.08 2.39 -5.00
CA LEU A 53 -3.27 1.60 -5.30
C LEU A 53 -4.35 2.52 -5.87
N GLU A 54 -5.05 2.01 -6.87
CA GLU A 54 -6.26 2.59 -7.41
C GLU A 54 -7.44 1.68 -7.04
N ALA A 55 -8.35 2.21 -6.23
CA ALA A 55 -9.60 1.57 -5.86
C ALA A 55 -10.59 1.56 -7.04
N LYS A 56 -11.59 0.70 -6.95
CA LYS A 56 -12.68 0.62 -7.95
C LYS A 56 -13.48 1.93 -8.06
N ASP A 57 -13.57 2.70 -6.98
CA ASP A 57 -14.21 4.02 -6.95
C ASP A 57 -13.32 5.18 -7.47
N GLU A 58 -12.24 4.83 -8.19
CA GLU A 58 -11.29 5.76 -8.80
C GLU A 58 -10.59 6.67 -7.77
N THR A 59 -10.41 6.16 -6.55
CA THR A 59 -9.60 6.84 -5.54
C THR A 59 -8.25 6.16 -5.35
N TYR A 60 -7.26 6.97 -4.97
CA TYR A 60 -5.86 6.55 -4.91
C TYR A 60 -5.35 6.50 -3.47
N TYR A 61 -4.59 5.46 -3.16
CA TYR A 61 -4.02 5.20 -1.85
C TYR A 61 -2.52 4.99 -1.97
N PRO A 62 -1.68 5.73 -1.21
CA PRO A 62 -0.30 5.34 -1.04
C PRO A 62 -0.25 4.04 -0.22
N ALA A 63 0.64 3.14 -0.59
CA ALA A 63 0.79 1.83 0.04
C ALA A 63 2.23 1.32 -0.08
N PHE A 64 2.52 0.30 0.72
CA PHE A 64 3.67 -0.58 0.51
C PHE A 64 3.16 -1.96 0.12
N LEU A 65 3.78 -2.56 -0.89
CA LEU A 65 3.52 -3.92 -1.34
C LEU A 65 4.74 -4.77 -1.06
N THR A 66 4.54 -5.95 -0.49
CA THR A 66 5.56 -6.99 -0.46
C THR A 66 5.25 -7.99 -1.56
N LEU A 67 6.21 -8.20 -2.45
CA LEU A 67 6.11 -9.07 -3.61
C LEU A 67 7.09 -10.23 -3.48
N ASP A 68 6.64 -11.42 -3.90
CA ASP A 68 7.49 -12.58 -4.10
C ASP A 68 7.88 -12.69 -5.57
N ILE A 69 9.14 -12.40 -5.86
CA ILE A 69 9.70 -12.43 -7.22
C ILE A 69 9.96 -13.85 -7.70
N SER A 70 10.18 -14.80 -6.77
CA SER A 70 10.27 -16.22 -7.13
C SER A 70 8.93 -16.75 -7.65
N GLU A 71 7.81 -16.12 -7.22
CA GLU A 71 6.46 -16.35 -7.72
C GLU A 71 5.99 -15.25 -8.71
N LYS A 72 6.89 -14.72 -9.53
CA LYS A 72 6.57 -13.78 -10.65
C LYS A 72 5.87 -12.48 -10.19
N GLY A 73 6.26 -11.94 -9.04
CA GLY A 73 5.70 -10.68 -8.51
C GLY A 73 4.37 -10.86 -7.78
N LYS A 74 4.10 -12.06 -7.24
CA LYS A 74 2.90 -12.29 -6.45
C LYS A 74 2.91 -11.40 -5.20
N ILE A 75 1.84 -10.65 -4.97
CA ILE A 75 1.68 -9.84 -3.76
C ILE A 75 1.45 -10.77 -2.57
N VAL A 76 2.35 -10.72 -1.60
CA VAL A 76 2.28 -11.46 -0.33
C VAL A 76 2.02 -10.54 0.87
N GLY A 77 2.16 -9.23 0.68
CA GLY A 77 1.85 -8.22 1.69
C GLY A 77 1.29 -6.94 1.08
N LEU A 78 0.29 -6.35 1.73
CA LEU A 78 -0.24 -5.04 1.39
C LEU A 78 -0.44 -4.22 2.67
N TYR A 79 0.20 -3.05 2.72
CA TYR A 79 0.21 -2.16 3.87
C TYR A 79 -0.24 -0.76 3.47
N LEU A 80 -1.23 -0.24 4.20
CA LEU A 80 -1.68 1.15 4.08
C LEU A 80 -0.95 2.03 5.08
N LEU A 81 -0.79 3.29 4.74
CA LEU A 81 -0.13 4.26 5.61
C LEU A 81 -1.13 4.88 6.57
N ALA A 82 -0.73 5.01 7.83
CA ALA A 82 -1.38 5.85 8.82
C ALA A 82 -0.45 6.98 9.24
N GLU A 83 -1.01 8.18 9.42
CA GLU A 83 -0.27 9.32 9.96
C GLU A 83 -0.11 9.17 11.48
N ASN A 84 1.14 9.15 11.94
CA ASN A 84 1.51 9.31 13.34
C ASN A 84 2.34 10.60 13.49
N ARG A 85 2.47 11.14 14.70
CA ARG A 85 2.96 12.52 14.96
C ARG A 85 4.33 12.82 14.34
N GLU A 86 5.19 11.81 14.21
CA GLU A 86 6.57 11.97 13.74
C GLU A 86 6.92 11.00 12.59
N GLN A 87 6.04 10.06 12.25
CA GLN A 87 6.32 9.00 11.29
C GLN A 87 5.05 8.47 10.61
N PHE A 88 5.23 7.69 9.54
CA PHE A 88 4.15 6.89 8.96
C PHE A 88 4.19 5.49 9.53
N ASP A 89 3.04 5.00 9.97
CA ASP A 89 2.88 3.61 10.40
C ASP A 89 2.32 2.79 9.23
N LEU A 90 2.88 1.60 9.00
CA LEU A 90 2.39 0.64 8.01
C LEU A 90 1.40 -0.32 8.66
N ILE A 91 0.16 -0.30 8.18
CA ILE A 91 -0.92 -1.13 8.72
C ILE A 91 -1.34 -2.14 7.64
N PRO A 92 -1.28 -3.46 7.92
CA PRO A 92 -1.79 -4.48 7.01
C PRO A 92 -3.22 -4.18 6.57
N PHE A 93 -3.52 -4.36 5.28
CA PHE A 93 -4.84 -4.03 4.72
C PHE A 93 -6.00 -4.68 5.46
N GLU A 94 -5.86 -5.94 5.88
CA GLU A 94 -6.88 -6.66 6.63
C GLU A 94 -7.26 -5.98 7.96
N LEU A 95 -6.31 -5.29 8.58
CA LEU A 95 -6.52 -4.53 9.82
C LEU A 95 -6.94 -3.09 9.53
N ALA A 96 -6.50 -2.51 8.40
CA ALA A 96 -6.80 -1.14 8.02
C ALA A 96 -8.20 -0.97 7.42
N LYS A 97 -8.71 -1.98 6.69
CA LYS A 97 -9.97 -1.89 5.93
C LYS A 97 -11.19 -1.38 6.72
N PRO A 98 -11.41 -1.72 8.01
CA PRO A 98 -12.58 -1.21 8.75
C PRO A 98 -12.54 0.31 8.96
N PHE A 99 -11.34 0.91 8.90
CA PHE A 99 -11.12 2.33 9.14
C PHE A 99 -11.18 3.19 7.87
N LEU A 100 -11.24 2.57 6.68
CA LEU A 100 -11.37 3.27 5.40
C LEU A 100 -12.76 3.91 5.19
N LYS A 101 -13.75 3.56 6.03
CA LYS A 101 -15.14 4.05 5.96
C LYS A 101 -15.78 3.91 4.57
N LYS A 102 -15.37 2.89 3.82
CA LYS A 102 -15.89 2.54 2.49
C LYS A 102 -16.33 1.09 2.47
N GLN A 103 -17.27 0.76 1.59
CA GLN A 103 -17.61 -0.63 1.37
C GLN A 103 -16.49 -1.32 0.61
N GLU A 104 -16.28 -2.60 0.91
CA GLU A 104 -15.25 -3.40 0.23
C GLU A 104 -15.47 -3.45 -1.29
N SER A 105 -16.73 -3.46 -1.73
CA SER A 105 -17.12 -3.43 -3.14
C SER A 105 -16.72 -2.17 -3.89
N ASP A 106 -16.45 -1.07 -3.18
CA ASP A 106 -16.00 0.21 -3.74
C ASP A 106 -14.48 0.30 -3.77
N LEU A 107 -13.81 -0.52 -2.96
CA LEU A 107 -12.36 -0.58 -2.87
C LEU A 107 -11.78 -1.61 -3.85
N LEU A 108 -12.30 -2.84 -3.78
CA LEU A 108 -11.70 -4.00 -4.43
C LEU A 108 -12.33 -4.34 -5.80
N PRO A 109 -11.56 -4.94 -6.72
CA PRO A 109 -10.12 -5.19 -6.62
C PRO A 109 -9.32 -3.89 -6.79
N PHE A 110 -8.21 -3.77 -6.06
CA PHE A 110 -7.25 -2.71 -6.32
C PHE A 110 -6.48 -2.99 -7.61
N ARG A 111 -6.24 -1.95 -8.40
CA ARG A 111 -5.12 -1.90 -9.35
C ARG A 111 -3.94 -1.24 -8.66
N TYR A 112 -2.71 -1.53 -9.07
CA TYR A 112 -1.54 -0.93 -8.44
C TYR A 112 -0.46 -0.57 -9.45
N ARG A 113 0.43 0.34 -9.05
CA ARG A 113 1.71 0.62 -9.69
C ARG A 113 2.76 0.92 -8.62
N THR A 114 3.94 0.37 -8.76
CA THR A 114 5.09 0.73 -7.92
C THR A 114 5.80 2.00 -8.42
N LEU A 115 6.47 2.71 -7.52
CA LEU A 115 7.18 3.94 -7.90
C LEU A 115 8.42 3.66 -8.74
N ALA A 116 9.07 2.53 -8.49
CA ALA A 116 10.16 2.02 -9.30
C ALA A 116 9.77 0.71 -9.99
N LYS A 117 10.36 0.46 -11.17
CA LYS A 117 10.16 -0.78 -11.90
C LYS A 117 10.82 -1.93 -11.15
N ILE A 118 10.09 -3.02 -10.99
CA ILE A 118 10.59 -4.25 -10.40
C ILE A 118 10.92 -5.23 -11.53
N GLU A 119 12.17 -5.71 -11.58
CA GLU A 119 12.52 -6.78 -12.52
C GLU A 119 11.91 -8.11 -12.06
N GLY A 120 11.25 -8.83 -12.98
CA GLY A 120 10.62 -10.12 -12.70
C GLY A 120 9.18 -10.06 -12.15
N ASP A 121 8.63 -8.86 -11.95
CA ASP A 121 7.21 -8.68 -11.64
C ASP A 121 6.37 -8.67 -12.94
N GLU A 122 5.62 -9.75 -13.16
CA GLU A 122 4.73 -9.91 -14.33
C GLU A 122 3.30 -9.39 -14.04
N GLN A 123 3.01 -8.94 -12.82
CA GLN A 123 1.67 -8.55 -12.37
C GLN A 123 1.36 -7.05 -12.59
N GLN A 124 2.39 -6.23 -12.89
CA GLN A 124 2.22 -4.80 -13.18
C GLN A 124 1.48 -4.58 -14.48
N THR A 125 0.15 -4.50 -14.41
CA THR A 125 -0.67 -4.27 -15.59
C THR A 125 -0.80 -2.77 -15.83
N ASN A 126 0.02 -2.22 -16.74
CA ASN A 126 -0.11 -0.90 -17.37
C ASN A 126 -0.58 0.26 -16.46
N TRP A 127 0.37 0.99 -15.88
CA TRP A 127 0.22 2.44 -15.74
C TRP A 127 1.10 3.09 -16.82
N PRO A 128 0.59 4.07 -17.57
CA PRO A 128 1.27 4.56 -18.76
C PRO A 128 2.70 5.01 -18.44
N ASP A 129 3.63 4.51 -19.26
CA ASP A 129 4.97 5.06 -19.38
C ASP A 129 4.82 6.53 -19.79
N PHE A 130 5.21 7.44 -18.90
CA PHE A 130 5.60 8.76 -19.36
C PHE A 130 7.03 8.60 -19.88
N THR A 131 7.14 8.38 -21.19
CA THR A 131 8.33 8.76 -21.97
C THR A 131 8.31 10.25 -22.25
#